data_AF-A0A4Q2XYK9-F1
#
_entry.id   AF-A0A4Q2XYK9-F1
#
_cell.length_a   1.000
_cell.length_b   1.000
_cell.length_c   1.000
_cell.angle_alpha   90.00
_cell.angle_beta   90.00
_cell.angle_gamma   90.00
#
_symmetry.space_group_name_H-M   'P 1'
#
loop_
_entity.id
_entity.type
_entity.pdbx_description
1 polymer ?
#
loop_
_entity_poly.entity_id
_entity_poly.type
_entity_poly.pdbx_seq_one_letter_code
_entity_poly.pdbx_strand_id
1 'polypeptide(L)' 'MKTKLIFSAAALTAIVSLASCGKKEAAGSGSTISLLNVSYDPTREFYVDVNKSFSAKWKKAHGQTLTINQS' A
#
# COMPACT_ATOMS: atom_id res chain seq x y z
N MET A 1 26.22 -31.82 44.44
CA MET A 1 26.00 -30.67 45.33
C MET A 1 25.93 -29.41 44.46
N LYS A 2 24.76 -28.74 44.48
CA LYS A 2 24.54 -27.29 44.23
C LYS A 2 24.92 -26.80 42.80
N THR A 3 24.00 -26.82 41.84
CA THR A 3 22.98 -25.76 41.60
C THR A 3 23.57 -24.36 41.68
N LYS A 4 23.69 -23.68 40.52
CA LYS A 4 23.33 -22.27 40.26
C LYS A 4 24.13 -21.76 39.06
N LEU A 5 23.42 -21.44 37.98
CA LEU A 5 23.62 -20.31 37.05
C LEU A 5 22.88 -20.57 35.73
N ILE A 6 21.63 -21.02 35.86
CA ILE A 6 20.54 -20.52 35.03
C ILE A 6 20.24 -19.12 35.61
N PHE A 7 19.85 -18.14 34.78
CA PHE A 7 19.65 -16.71 35.08
C PHE A 7 20.80 -15.76 34.67
N SER A 8 21.08 -15.72 33.38
CA SER A 8 21.30 -14.44 32.67
C SER A 8 20.43 -14.50 31.41
N ALA A 9 19.12 -14.39 31.59
CA ALA A 9 18.43 -13.13 31.34
C ALA A 9 18.73 -12.68 29.90
N ALA A 10 18.14 -13.36 28.92
CA ALA A 10 16.86 -12.93 28.36
C ALA A 10 16.88 -11.45 27.94
N ALA A 11 17.88 -11.05 27.14
CA ALA A 11 17.97 -9.69 26.61
C ALA A 11 18.40 -9.62 25.13
N LEU A 12 18.34 -10.72 24.37
CA LEU A 12 18.74 -10.69 22.94
C LEU A 12 17.73 -11.30 21.95
N THR A 13 16.58 -11.78 22.41
CA THR A 13 15.51 -12.31 21.53
C THR A 13 14.27 -11.44 21.54
N ALA A 14 14.43 -10.11 21.58
CA ALA A 14 13.31 -9.16 21.58
C ALA A 14 13.41 -8.08 20.48
N ILE A 15 14.20 -8.29 19.42
CA ILE A 15 14.37 -7.31 18.33
C ILE A 15 13.77 -7.77 16.98
N VAL A 16 13.21 -8.98 16.88
CA VAL A 16 12.64 -9.48 15.61
C VAL A 16 11.10 -9.52 15.65
N SER A 17 10.46 -8.45 16.14
CA SER A 17 8.99 -8.36 16.18
C SER A 17 8.40 -7.12 15.50
N LEU A 18 9.22 -6.20 14.97
CA LEU A 18 8.71 -4.94 14.39
C LEU A 18 8.62 -4.92 12.85
N ALA A 19 8.95 -6.01 12.17
CA ALA A 19 8.89 -6.06 10.70
C ALA A 19 7.56 -6.62 10.13
N SER A 20 6.49 -6.63 10.92
CA SER A 20 5.14 -7.02 10.45
C SER A 20 4.20 -5.82 10.42
N CYS A 21 4.58 -4.78 9.68
CA CYS A 21 3.66 -3.73 9.30
C CYS A 21 3.63 -3.62 7.77
N GLY A 22 2.57 -4.14 7.16
CA GLY A 22 2.01 -3.46 5.99
C GLY A 22 2.10 -4.11 4.62
N LYS A 23 2.22 -5.44 4.46
CA LYS A 23 1.67 -6.07 3.23
C LYS A 23 0.17 -6.24 3.40
N LYS A 24 -0.59 -5.15 3.23
CA LYS A 24 -2.02 -5.26 2.97
C LYS A 24 -2.17 -6.01 1.64
N GLU A 25 -2.96 -7.09 1.68
CA GLU A 25 -3.42 -7.83 0.52
C GLU A 25 -3.80 -6.87 -0.62
N ALA A 26 -3.21 -7.11 -1.79
CA ALA A 26 -3.69 -6.50 -3.01
C ALA A 26 -5.14 -6.95 -3.20
N ALA A 27 -6.07 -6.05 -2.92
CA ALA A 27 -7.48 -6.30 -3.15
C ALA A 27 -7.67 -6.82 -4.58
N GLY A 28 -8.29 -7.99 -4.71
CA GLY A 28 -8.86 -8.56 -5.92
C GLY A 28 -8.21 -8.23 -7.27
N SER A 29 -7.40 -9.16 -7.77
CA SER A 29 -7.15 -9.28 -9.22
C SER A 29 -8.50 -9.48 -9.93
N GLY A 30 -9.05 -8.41 -10.52
CA GLY A 30 -10.21 -8.49 -11.41
C GLY A 30 -11.33 -7.47 -11.19
N SER A 31 -11.33 -6.69 -10.10
CA SER A 31 -12.36 -5.65 -9.91
C SER A 31 -12.00 -4.34 -10.63
N THR A 32 -13.01 -3.71 -11.24
CA THR A 32 -12.91 -2.35 -11.76
C THR A 32 -13.29 -1.36 -10.66
N ILE A 33 -12.45 -0.37 -10.41
CA ILE A 33 -12.68 0.71 -9.46
C ILE A 33 -12.96 2.00 -10.23
N SER A 34 -13.93 2.78 -9.74
CA SER A 34 -14.24 4.11 -10.27
C SER A 34 -13.77 5.18 -9.27
N LEU A 35 -13.06 6.19 -9.77
CA LEU A 35 -12.60 7.34 -9.01
C LEU A 35 -13.12 8.63 -9.66
N LEU A 36 -13.72 9.51 -8.87
CA LEU A 36 -14.14 10.83 -9.33
C LEU A 36 -13.01 11.83 -9.05
N ASN A 37 -12.51 12.48 -10.09
CA ASN A 37 -11.58 13.59 -10.01
C ASN A 37 -12.37 14.91 -10.19
N VAL A 38 -12.56 15.63 -9.08
CA VAL A 38 -13.18 16.97 -9.08
C VAL A 38 -12.09 18.01 -9.35
N SER A 39 -11.59 18.03 -10.59
CA SER A 39 -10.56 18.97 -11.02
C SER A 39 -11.17 20.38 -11.16
N TYR A 40 -10.52 21.39 -10.59
CA TYR A 40 -10.88 22.78 -10.87
C TYR A 40 -10.63 23.09 -12.35
N ASP A 41 -11.57 23.80 -12.99
CA ASP A 41 -11.59 24.16 -14.41
C ASP A 41 -10.24 24.65 -15.00
N PRO A 42 -9.46 25.54 -14.36
CA PRO A 42 -8.17 25.98 -14.89
C PRO A 42 -7.10 24.87 -15.00
N THR A 43 -7.33 23.70 -14.39
CA THR A 43 -6.36 22.59 -14.31
C THR A 43 -6.85 21.30 -14.98
N ARG A 44 -8.03 21.31 -15.62
CA ARG A 44 -8.59 20.11 -16.26
C ARG A 44 -7.63 19.45 -17.23
N GLU A 45 -7.00 20.26 -18.08
CA GLU A 45 -6.10 19.78 -19.13
C GLU A 45 -4.88 19.09 -18.56
N PHE A 46 -4.34 19.61 -17.46
CA PHE A 46 -3.25 18.95 -16.73
C PHE A 46 -3.66 17.56 -16.23
N TYR A 47 -4.89 17.41 -15.73
CA TYR A 47 -5.33 16.13 -15.18
C TYR A 47 -5.63 15.06 -16.23
N VAL A 48 -5.81 15.39 -17.51
CA VAL A 48 -6.03 14.39 -18.57
C VAL A 48 -4.86 13.39 -18.63
N ASP A 49 -3.63 13.91 -18.71
CA ASP A 49 -2.43 13.08 -18.81
C ASP A 49 -2.09 12.40 -17.48
N VAL A 50 -2.30 13.11 -16.37
CA VAL A 50 -2.08 12.57 -15.02
C VAL A 50 -3.01 11.40 -14.75
N ASN A 51 -4.31 11.52 -15.05
CA ASN A 51 -5.30 10.47 -14.85
C ASN A 51 -4.93 9.22 -15.66
N LYS A 52 -4.54 9.38 -16.93
CA LYS A 52 -4.11 8.27 -17.78
C LYS A 52 -2.89 7.55 -17.20
N SER A 53 -1.88 8.31 -16.77
CA SER A 53 -0.66 7.74 -16.18
C SER A 53 -0.95 7.03 -14.84
N PHE A 54 -1.82 7.63 -14.01
CA PHE A 54 -2.20 7.07 -12.72
C PHE A 54 -2.96 5.75 -12.87
N SER A 55 -3.96 5.67 -13.76
CA SER A 55 -4.68 4.42 -14.04
C SER A 55 -3.76 3.30 -14.51
N ALA A 56 -2.76 3.62 -15.36
CA ALA A 56 -1.78 2.63 -15.81
C ALA A 56 -0.88 2.15 -14.66
N LYS A 57 -0.42 3.07 -13.80
CA LYS A 57 0.35 2.72 -12.60
C LYS A 57 -0.46 1.88 -11.63
N TRP A 58 -1.74 2.22 -11.43
CA TRP A 58 -2.64 1.48 -10.56
C TRP A 58 -2.79 0.03 -11.00
N LYS A 59 -3.04 -0.20 -12.30
CA LYS A 59 -3.14 -1.55 -12.85
C LYS A 59 -1.85 -2.36 -12.67
N LYS A 60 -0.69 -1.74 -12.83
CA LYS A 60 0.60 -2.39 -12.59
C LYS A 60 0.84 -2.73 -11.12
N ALA A 61 0.45 -1.85 -10.21
CA ALA A 61 0.70 -2.02 -8.78
C ALA A 61 -0.32 -2.95 -8.09
N HIS A 62 -1.58 -2.92 -8.54
CA HIS A 62 -2.69 -3.56 -7.84
C HIS A 62 -3.41 -4.63 -8.67
N GLY A 63 -3.13 -4.75 -9.98
CA GLY A 63 -3.82 -5.71 -10.85
C GLY A 63 -5.29 -5.34 -11.15
N GLN A 64 -5.73 -4.16 -10.73
CA GLN A 64 -7.10 -3.67 -10.89
C GLN A 64 -7.23 -2.69 -12.06
N THR A 65 -8.41 -2.66 -12.68
CA THR A 65 -8.73 -1.62 -13.66
C THR A 65 -9.25 -0.38 -12.93
N LEU A 66 -8.61 0.77 -13.12
CA LEU A 66 -9.04 2.05 -12.55
C LEU A 66 -9.63 2.96 -13.62
N THR A 67 -10.92 3.25 -13.51
CA THR A 67 -11.62 4.26 -14.32
C THR A 67 -11.66 5.57 -13.54
N ILE A 68 -11.17 6.65 -14.14
CA ILE A 68 -11.20 7.99 -13.54
C ILE A 68 -12.19 8.84 -14.32
N ASN A 69 -13.23 9.33 -13.65
CA ASN A 69 -14.20 10.26 -14.21
C ASN A 69 -13.83 11.66 -13.76
N GLN A 70 -13.79 12.62 -14.68
CA GLN A 70 -13.50 14.01 -14.37
C GLN A 70 -14.79 14.83 -14.50
N SER A 71 -15.09 15.67 -13.51
CA SER A 71 -16.22 16.64 -13.53
C SER A 71 -15.73 18.06 -13.73
#